data_AF-A0A6M4BHV4-F1
#
_entry.id   AF-A0A6M4BHV4-F1
#
_cell.length_a   1.000
_cell.length_b   1.000
_cell.length_c   1.000
_cell.angle_alpha   90.00
_cell.angle_beta   90.00
_cell.angle_gamma   90.00
#
_symmetry.space_group_name_H-M   'P 1'
#
loop_
_entity.id
_entity.type
_entity.pdbx_description
1 polymer ?
#
loop_
_entity_poly.entity_id
_entity_poly.type
_entity_poly.pdbx_seq_one_letter_code
_entity_poly.pdbx_strand_id
1 'polypeptide(L)'
;VSDMSLQDYISVKEKYAKYLPHSAGRYAHKRFRKAQCPIVERLTNSLMMHGRNNGKKLMAVRIVKHAFEIIHLLTGENPLQVLVTAIINSGPREDSTRIGRAGTVRRQAVDVSPLRRVNQA
;
A
#
# COMPACT_ATOMS: atom_id res chain seq x y z
N VAL A 1 -9.70 2.87 10.35
CA VAL A 1 -8.28 3.29 10.23
C VAL A 1 -7.95 4.08 11.48
N SER A 2 -6.98 3.66 12.29
CA SER A 2 -6.67 4.29 13.58
C SER A 2 -5.72 5.48 13.48
N ASP A 3 -4.84 5.53 12.46
CA ASP A 3 -3.94 6.68 12.21
C ASP A 3 -4.64 7.74 11.35
N MET A 4 -4.90 8.91 11.94
CA MET A 4 -5.55 10.06 11.29
C MET A 4 -4.81 10.52 10.02
N SER A 5 -3.48 10.46 10.01
CA SER A 5 -2.67 10.91 8.86
C SER A 5 -2.79 9.99 7.64
N LEU A 6 -3.16 8.71 7.85
CA LEU A 6 -3.27 7.70 6.81
C LEU A 6 -4.71 7.49 6.32
N GLN A 7 -5.70 8.06 7.02
CA GLN A 7 -7.12 7.84 6.78
C GLN A 7 -7.57 8.16 5.34
N ASP A 8 -6.98 9.18 4.71
CA ASP A 8 -7.32 9.55 3.33
C ASP A 8 -6.47 8.84 2.27
N TYR A 9 -5.37 8.19 2.67
CA TYR A 9 -4.46 7.46 1.78
C TYR A 9 -4.71 5.95 1.79
N ILE A 10 -5.44 5.45 2.80
CA ILE A 10 -5.95 4.08 2.89
C ILE A 10 -7.42 4.08 2.48
N SER A 11 -7.65 3.79 1.20
CA SER A 11 -8.95 3.81 0.52
C SER A 11 -9.79 2.56 0.80
N VAL A 12 -10.35 2.48 2.01
CA VAL A 12 -11.30 1.42 2.43
C VAL A 12 -12.71 1.98 2.66
N LYS A 13 -12.93 3.26 2.38
CA LYS A 13 -14.24 3.93 2.48
C LYS A 13 -15.23 3.35 1.45
N GLU A 14 -16.53 3.44 1.73
CA GLU A 14 -17.62 2.94 0.88
C GLU A 14 -17.49 3.37 -0.60
N LYS A 15 -17.06 4.61 -0.84
CA LYS A 15 -16.79 5.15 -2.19
C LYS A 15 -15.82 4.31 -3.03
N TYR A 16 -14.93 3.58 -2.37
CA TYR A 16 -13.89 2.75 -2.99
C TYR A 16 -14.15 1.25 -2.80
N ALA A 17 -15.30 0.87 -2.24
CA ALA A 17 -15.69 -0.51 -2.07
C ALA A 17 -15.87 -1.19 -3.43
N LYS A 18 -15.16 -2.29 -3.64
CA LYS A 18 -15.28 -3.14 -4.84
C LYS A 18 -15.22 -4.59 -4.40
N TYR A 19 -16.07 -5.42 -4.98
CA TYR A 19 -16.05 -6.87 -4.73
C TYR A 19 -14.77 -7.54 -5.25
N LEU A 20 -14.17 -6.99 -6.29
CA LEU A 20 -13.00 -7.57 -6.94
C LEU A 20 -11.89 -6.52 -7.08
N PRO A 21 -10.65 -6.82 -6.64
CA PRO A 21 -9.52 -5.87 -6.68
C PRO A 21 -8.89 -5.74 -8.08
N HIS A 22 -9.73 -5.79 -9.12
CA HIS A 22 -9.33 -5.58 -10.52
C HIS A 22 -10.22 -4.49 -11.11
N SER A 23 -9.75 -3.25 -11.06
CA SER A 23 -10.38 -2.16 -11.77
C SER A 23 -9.53 -1.74 -12.96
N ALA A 24 -10.21 -1.34 -14.03
CA ALA A 24 -9.60 -0.70 -15.19
C ALA A 24 -9.25 0.78 -14.89
N GLY A 25 -9.04 1.14 -13.62
CA GLY A 25 -8.80 2.50 -13.18
C GLY A 25 -7.42 3.00 -13.61
N ARG A 26 -7.37 4.13 -14.33
CA ARG A 26 -6.11 4.80 -14.71
C ARG A 26 -5.57 5.65 -13.56
N TYR A 27 -5.03 4.99 -12.54
CA TYR A 27 -4.55 5.62 -11.31
C TYR A 27 -3.21 6.36 -11.44
N ALA A 28 -2.44 6.10 -12.51
CA ALA A 28 -1.14 6.73 -12.75
C ALA A 28 -1.22 8.09 -13.48
N HIS A 29 -2.36 8.42 -14.09
CA HIS A 29 -2.49 9.62 -14.94
C HIS A 29 -2.34 10.94 -14.16
N LYS A 30 -2.64 10.97 -12.86
CA LYS A 30 -2.42 12.14 -12.00
C LYS A 30 -1.75 11.70 -10.70
N ARG A 31 -0.83 12.52 -10.16
CA ARG A 31 -0.01 12.20 -8.98
C ARG A 31 -0.81 11.65 -7.79
N PHE A 32 -1.96 12.26 -7.47
CA PHE A 32 -2.78 11.89 -6.30
C PHE A 32 -3.89 10.87 -6.59
N ARG A 33 -4.08 10.43 -7.85
CA ARG A 33 -5.09 9.41 -8.17
C ARG A 33 -4.75 8.05 -7.55
N LYS A 34 -3.48 7.79 -7.23
CA LYS A 34 -3.06 6.57 -6.53
C LYS A 34 -3.69 6.44 -5.13
N ALA A 35 -3.99 7.55 -4.45
CA ALA A 35 -4.67 7.54 -3.15
C ALA A 35 -6.13 7.05 -3.25
N GLN A 36 -6.76 7.20 -4.41
CA GLN A 36 -8.14 6.78 -4.68
C GLN A 36 -8.23 5.30 -5.12
N CYS A 37 -7.10 4.65 -5.39
CA CYS A 37 -7.05 3.24 -5.75
C CYS A 37 -7.28 2.39 -4.49
N PRO A 38 -8.24 1.45 -4.46
CA PRO A 38 -8.50 0.60 -3.30
C PRO A 38 -7.23 -0.09 -2.79
N ILE A 39 -7.06 -0.17 -1.47
CA ILE A 39 -5.79 -0.64 -0.90
C ILE A 39 -5.45 -2.10 -1.29
N VAL A 40 -6.46 -2.96 -1.36
CA VAL A 40 -6.32 -4.35 -1.82
C VAL A 40 -5.85 -4.41 -3.27
N GLU A 41 -6.35 -3.51 -4.13
CA GLU A 41 -5.90 -3.43 -5.51
C GLU A 41 -4.45 -2.95 -5.60
N ARG A 42 -4.02 -2.01 -4.75
CA ARG A 42 -2.61 -1.59 -4.65
C ARG A 42 -1.68 -2.74 -4.23
N LEU A 43 -2.13 -3.60 -3.30
CA LEU A 43 -1.42 -4.82 -2.91
C LEU A 43 -1.23 -5.76 -4.11
N THR A 44 -2.33 -6.08 -4.83
CA THR A 44 -2.25 -6.96 -6.02
C THR A 44 -1.33 -6.40 -7.10
N ASN A 45 -1.34 -5.08 -7.32
CA ASN A 45 -0.48 -4.43 -8.30
C ASN A 45 1.01 -4.51 -7.91
N SER A 46 1.32 -4.45 -6.61
CA SER A 46 2.70 -4.49 -6.11
C SER A 46 3.28 -5.91 -6.11
N LEU A 47 2.43 -6.94 -5.98
CA LEU A 47 2.84 -8.34 -6.00
C LEU A 47 3.39 -8.81 -7.37
N MET A 48 3.05 -8.11 -8.45
CA MET A 48 3.40 -8.49 -9.82
C MET A 48 4.74 -7.93 -10.34
N MET A 49 5.57 -7.29 -9.51
CA MET A 49 6.71 -6.48 -9.99
C MET A 49 7.95 -7.27 -10.46
N HIS A 50 8.03 -8.57 -10.19
CA HIS A 50 9.18 -9.38 -10.61
C HIS A 50 8.98 -9.83 -12.05
N GLY A 51 9.93 -9.57 -12.96
CA GLY A 51 9.76 -9.66 -14.43
C GLY A 51 8.89 -10.80 -14.98
N ARG A 52 9.05 -12.04 -14.48
CA ARG A 52 8.25 -13.21 -14.88
C ARG A 52 6.76 -13.15 -14.49
N ASN A 53 6.42 -12.31 -13.51
CA ASN A 53 5.09 -12.11 -12.92
C ASN A 53 4.43 -10.81 -13.40
N ASN A 54 5.13 -10.00 -14.20
CA ASN A 54 4.60 -8.75 -14.72
C ASN A 54 3.27 -8.97 -15.46
N GLY A 55 2.26 -8.17 -15.12
CA GLY A 55 0.94 -8.20 -15.77
C GLY A 55 0.04 -9.37 -15.39
N LYS A 56 0.50 -10.34 -14.59
CA LYS A 56 -0.30 -11.52 -14.17
C LYS A 56 -1.31 -11.20 -13.07
N LYS A 57 -2.23 -10.27 -13.33
CA LYS A 57 -3.15 -9.74 -12.30
C LYS A 57 -4.15 -10.78 -11.82
N LEU A 58 -4.66 -11.63 -12.71
CA LEU A 58 -5.54 -12.74 -12.34
C LEU A 58 -4.88 -13.70 -11.34
N MET A 59 -3.58 -13.96 -11.50
CA MET A 59 -2.81 -14.79 -10.58
C MET A 59 -2.62 -14.09 -9.23
N ALA A 60 -2.23 -12.81 -9.24
CA ALA A 60 -2.06 -12.03 -8.01
C ALA A 60 -3.35 -11.90 -7.20
N VAL A 61 -4.50 -11.69 -7.84
CA VAL A 61 -5.80 -11.61 -7.17
C VAL A 61 -6.14 -12.94 -6.47
N ARG A 62 -5.86 -14.09 -7.10
CA ARG A 62 -6.07 -15.41 -6.47
C ARG A 62 -5.17 -15.61 -5.24
N ILE A 63 -3.90 -15.25 -5.34
CA ILE A 63 -2.95 -15.34 -4.22
C ILE A 63 -3.42 -14.49 -3.04
N VAL A 64 -3.84 -13.25 -3.30
CA VAL A 64 -4.34 -12.34 -2.25
C VAL A 64 -5.63 -12.87 -1.62
N LYS A 65 -6.54 -13.46 -2.41
CA LYS A 65 -7.76 -14.10 -1.89
C LYS A 65 -7.43 -15.21 -0.89
N HIS A 66 -6.54 -16.13 -1.27
CA HIS A 66 -6.12 -17.22 -0.37
C HIS A 66 -5.38 -16.70 0.86
N ALA A 67 -4.55 -15.66 0.73
CA ALA A 67 -3.91 -15.03 1.87
C ALA A 67 -4.93 -14.46 2.87
N PHE A 68 -6.02 -13.85 2.39
CA PHE A 68 -7.10 -13.36 3.27
C PHE A 68 -7.88 -14.49 3.95
N GLU A 69 -8.09 -15.62 3.25
CA GLU A 69 -8.69 -16.83 3.86
C GLU A 69 -7.79 -17.34 5.00
N ILE A 70 -6.48 -17.43 4.78
CA ILE A 70 -5.50 -17.86 5.80
C ILE A 70 -5.50 -16.89 6.98
N ILE A 71 -5.47 -15.57 6.73
CA ILE A 71 -5.50 -14.55 7.80
C ILE A 71 -6.75 -14.73 8.65
N HIS A 72 -7.93 -14.89 8.03
CA HIS A 72 -9.18 -15.06 8.77
C HIS A 72 -9.18 -16.34 9.61
N LEU A 73 -8.65 -17.46 9.09
CA LEU A 73 -8.54 -18.71 9.84
C LEU A 73 -7.56 -18.62 11.01
N LEU A 74 -6.50 -17.82 10.89
CA LEU A 74 -5.49 -17.65 11.94
C LEU A 74 -5.92 -16.68 13.04
N THR A 75 -6.57 -15.56 12.70
CA THR A 75 -6.89 -14.49 13.66
C THR A 75 -8.35 -14.47 14.08
N GLY A 76 -9.27 -15.02 13.29
CA GLY A 76 -10.72 -14.88 13.46
C GLY A 76 -11.27 -13.47 13.16
N GLU A 77 -10.41 -12.52 12.82
CA GLU A 77 -10.79 -11.14 12.52
C GLU A 77 -11.10 -10.93 11.04
N ASN A 78 -11.64 -9.75 10.69
CA ASN A 78 -11.79 -9.36 9.29
C ASN A 78 -10.41 -9.17 8.63
N PRO A 79 -10.06 -9.93 7.59
CA PRO A 79 -8.74 -9.86 6.96
C PRO A 79 -8.43 -8.50 6.34
N LEU A 80 -9.46 -7.73 5.93
CA LEU A 80 -9.26 -6.37 5.45
C LEU A 80 -8.80 -5.43 6.57
N GLN A 81 -9.33 -5.62 7.78
CA GLN A 81 -8.93 -4.84 8.94
C GLN A 81 -7.49 -5.18 9.34
N VAL A 82 -7.11 -6.46 9.32
CA VAL A 82 -5.74 -6.91 9.57
C VAL A 82 -4.76 -6.29 8.56
N LEU A 83 -5.10 -6.27 7.27
CA LEU A 83 -4.29 -5.62 6.24
C LEU A 83 -4.12 -4.12 6.52
N VAL A 84 -5.20 -3.42 6.89
CA VAL A 84 -5.13 -1.99 7.24
C VAL A 84 -4.21 -1.76 8.43
N THR A 85 -4.32 -2.56 9.48
CA THR A 85 -3.47 -2.49 10.65
C THR A 85 -2.01 -2.77 10.30
N ALA A 86 -1.74 -3.76 9.44
CA ALA A 86 -0.40 -4.07 8.96
C ALA A 86 0.24 -2.87 8.26
N ILE A 87 -0.50 -2.19 7.38
CA ILE A 87 -0.01 -1.01 6.67
C ILE A 87 0.30 0.15 7.63
N ILE A 88 -0.54 0.37 8.64
CA ILE A 88 -0.34 1.44 9.63
C ILE A 88 0.96 1.21 10.41
N ASN A 89 1.24 -0.04 10.79
CA ASN A 89 2.41 -0.38 11.58
C ASN A 89 3.70 -0.44 10.76
N SER A 90 3.62 -0.78 9.46
CA SER A 90 4.79 -0.88 8.57
C SER A 90 5.26 0.48 8.02
N GLY A 91 4.41 1.51 8.01
CA GLY A 91 4.72 2.80 7.38
C GLY A 91 5.74 3.65 8.16
N PRO A 92 6.97 3.89 7.65
CA PRO A 92 8.00 4.64 8.37
C PRO A 92 7.58 6.09 8.62
N ARG A 93 7.89 6.66 9.78
CA ARG A 93 7.57 8.07 10.08
C ARG A 93 8.65 9.04 9.61
N GLU A 94 9.91 8.64 9.79
CA GLU A 94 11.09 9.39 9.40
C GLU A 94 11.93 8.55 8.42
N ASP A 95 12.61 9.22 7.49
CA ASP A 95 13.59 8.63 6.60
C ASP A 95 14.80 9.58 6.51
N SER A 96 15.90 9.08 5.95
CA SER A 96 17.14 9.83 5.81
C SER A 96 17.35 10.28 4.37
N THR A 97 17.61 11.56 4.15
CA THR A 97 18.01 12.08 2.85
C THR A 97 19.52 12.22 2.79
N ARG A 98 20.13 11.72 1.70
CA ARG A 98 21.56 11.86 1.45
C ARG A 98 21.85 13.29 1.02
N ILE A 99 22.70 14.00 1.79
CA ILE A 99 23.13 15.37 1.51
C ILE A 99 24.65 15.41 1.46
N GLY A 100 25.20 16.02 0.40
CA GLY A 100 26.62 16.33 0.32
C GLY A 100 26.90 17.70 0.93
N ARG A 101 27.83 17.78 1.89
CA ARG A 101 28.36 19.05 2.38
C ARG A 101 29.87 18.93 2.56
N ALA A 102 30.61 19.88 1.98
CA ALA A 102 32.06 19.98 2.11
C ALA A 102 32.81 18.66 1.79
N GLY A 103 32.47 17.99 0.69
CA GLY A 103 33.15 16.77 0.23
C GLY A 103 32.84 15.49 1.00
N THR A 104 32.02 15.55 2.06
CA THR A 104 31.57 14.38 2.82
C THR A 104 30.07 14.13 2.64
N VAL A 105 29.68 12.85 2.61
CA VAL A 105 28.27 12.46 2.57
C VAL A 105 27.73 12.44 3.99
N ARG A 106 26.65 13.19 4.22
CA ARG A 106 25.88 13.16 5.47
C ARG A 106 24.44 12.75 5.18
N ARG A 107 23.74 12.32 6.22
CA ARG A 107 22.32 12.00 6.17
C ARG A 107 21.57 13.02 7.02
N GLN A 108 20.55 13.66 6.45
CA GLN A 108 19.64 14.52 7.19
C GLN A 108 18.33 13.77 7.42
N ALA A 109 17.85 13.79 8.66
CA ALA A 109 16.53 13.26 9.00
C ALA A 109 15.45 14.12 8.37
N VAL A 110 14.49 13.48 7.71
CA VAL A 110 13.37 14.12 7.02
C VAL A 110 12.11 13.32 7.26
N ASP A 111 10.99 14.01 7.50
CA ASP A 111 9.68 13.39 7.65
C ASP A 111 9.19 12.76 6.33
N VAL A 112 8.48 11.63 6.45
CA VAL A 112 7.94 10.91 5.29
C VAL A 112 6.50 11.30 5.03
N SER A 113 6.20 11.73 3.80
CA SER A 113 4.81 12.05 3.41
C SER A 113 3.87 10.84 3.63
N PRO A 114 2.64 11.03 4.10
CA PRO A 114 1.69 9.92 4.34
C PRO A 114 1.47 9.02 3.12
N LEU A 115 1.43 9.60 1.91
CA LEU A 115 1.32 8.82 0.67
C LEU A 115 2.53 7.88 0.47
N ARG A 116 3.74 8.32 0.82
CA ARG A 116 4.95 7.49 0.75
C ARG A 116 4.95 6.43 1.84
N ARG A 117 4.47 6.73 3.05
CA ARG A 117 4.28 5.74 4.13
C ARG A 117 3.43 4.56 3.66
N VAL A 118 2.28 4.80 3.04
CA VAL A 118 1.39 3.76 2.50
C VAL A 118 1.96 3.05 1.26
N ASN A 119 2.97 3.61 0.59
CA ASN A 119 3.60 2.95 -0.57
C ASN A 119 4.80 2.07 -0.18
N GLN A 120 5.45 2.36 0.94
CA GLN A 120 6.57 1.59 1.47
C GLN A 120 6.11 0.48 2.42
N ALA A 121 5.00 0.72 3.14
CA ALA A 121 4.26 -0.32 3.85
C ALA A 121 3.69 -1.35 2.87
#